data_AF-A0A3B9IDS2-F1
#
_entry.id   AF-A0A3B9IDS2-F1
#
_cell.length_a   1.000
_cell.length_b   1.000
_cell.length_c   1.000
_cell.angle_alpha   90.00
_cell.angle_beta   90.00
_cell.angle_gamma   90.00
#
_symmetry.space_group_name_H-M   'P 1'
#
loop_
_entity.id
_entity.type
_entity.pdbx_description
1 polymer ?
#
loop_
_entity_poly.entity_id
_entity_poly.type
_entity_poly.pdbx_seq_one_letter_code
_entity_poly.pdbx_strand_id
1 'polypeptide(L)'
;MMAGWIFAVFGLLFVGVGGFALVMMMRGKLNATAAAPVRREVVPDGEVLHLPLAAGFAGIKGLPWISWASSDIRPRLVLHPDVVEYGVVRSHRLPYAAVSRVDVRRTAGTCNFVLEFHGRLSSFAGNLVDPGKALLAVQVLAERGCPLSPRAQRLLNEAEGGCQ
;
A
#
# COMPACT_ATOMS: atom_id res chain seq x y z
N MET A 1 19.78 -48.05 9.85
CA MET A 1 18.64 -47.23 10.35
C MET A 1 19.03 -45.85 10.88
N MET A 2 20.24 -45.63 11.42
CA MET A 2 20.67 -44.32 11.98
C MET A 2 20.79 -43.17 10.96
N ALA A 3 21.20 -43.45 9.72
CA ALA A 3 21.43 -42.41 8.71
C ALA A 3 20.16 -41.68 8.25
N GLY A 4 19.00 -42.34 8.23
CA GLY A 4 17.74 -41.73 7.76
C GLY A 4 17.23 -40.60 8.67
N TRP A 5 17.45 -40.72 9.99
CA TRP A 5 17.04 -39.71 10.97
C TRP A 5 17.89 -38.44 10.88
N ILE A 6 19.18 -38.59 10.55
CA ILE A 6 20.08 -37.47 10.34
C ILE A 6 19.59 -36.61 9.16
N PHE A 7 19.27 -37.23 8.01
CA PHE A 7 18.71 -36.50 6.87
C PHE A 7 17.37 -35.84 7.17
N ALA A 8 16.50 -36.49 7.96
CA ALA A 8 15.22 -35.91 8.38
C ALA A 8 15.42 -34.67 9.27
N VAL A 9 16.34 -34.72 10.23
CA VAL A 9 16.65 -33.59 11.12
C VAL A 9 17.29 -32.44 10.34
N PHE A 10 18.25 -32.71 9.45
CA PHE A 10 18.84 -31.68 8.60
C PHE A 10 17.84 -31.06 7.63
N GLY A 11 16.93 -31.87 7.05
CA GLY A 11 15.84 -31.37 6.21
C GLY A 11 14.91 -30.44 6.97
N LEU A 12 14.49 -30.83 8.19
CA LEU A 12 13.62 -30.02 9.03
C LEU A 12 14.31 -28.73 9.50
N LEU A 13 15.61 -28.80 9.83
CA LEU A 13 16.41 -27.62 10.16
C LEU A 13 16.53 -26.68 8.96
N PHE A 14 16.78 -27.20 7.76
CA PHE A 14 16.91 -26.39 6.54
C PHE A 14 15.59 -25.69 6.18
N VAL A 15 14.46 -26.41 6.27
CA VAL A 15 13.12 -25.82 6.07
C VAL A 15 12.82 -24.79 7.17
N GLY A 16 13.16 -25.09 8.43
CA GLY A 16 12.96 -24.19 9.55
C GLY A 16 13.78 -22.90 9.45
N VAL A 17 15.08 -23.01 9.15
CA VAL A 17 15.99 -21.88 8.96
C VAL A 17 15.59 -21.08 7.71
N GLY A 18 15.26 -21.75 6.61
CA GLY A 18 14.79 -21.10 5.38
C GLY A 18 13.48 -20.34 5.60
N GLY A 19 12.52 -20.94 6.29
CA GLY A 19 11.26 -20.30 6.67
C GLY A 19 11.47 -19.11 7.60
N PHE A 20 12.33 -19.25 8.60
CA PHE A 20 12.68 -18.16 9.52
C PHE A 20 13.35 -17.00 8.79
N ALA A 21 14.33 -17.28 7.92
CA ALA A 21 15.01 -16.26 7.12
C ALA A 21 14.01 -15.52 6.21
N LEU A 22 13.08 -16.24 5.57
CA LEU A 22 12.03 -15.64 4.75
C LEU A 22 11.16 -14.68 5.57
N VAL A 23 10.71 -15.09 6.76
CA VAL A 23 9.93 -14.24 7.67
C VAL A 23 10.72 -12.99 8.06
N MET A 24 12.00 -13.13 8.41
CA MET A 24 12.86 -12.00 8.77
C MET A 24 13.04 -11.03 7.59
N MET A 25 13.21 -11.54 6.37
CA MET A 25 13.28 -10.71 5.16
C MET A 25 11.96 -9.95 4.92
N MET A 26 10.81 -10.62 5.05
CA MET A 26 9.51 -9.97 4.91
C MET A 26 9.30 -8.87 5.95
N ARG A 27 9.66 -9.12 7.21
CA ARG A 27 9.59 -8.11 8.29
C ARG A 27 10.56 -6.95 8.04
N GLY A 28 11.79 -7.25 7.60
CA GLY A 28 12.78 -6.25 7.22
C GLY A 28 12.27 -5.33 6.12
N LYS A 29 11.61 -5.88 5.09
CA LYS A 29 10.98 -5.11 4.03
C LYS A 29 9.89 -4.17 4.56
N LEU A 30 8.96 -4.68 5.40
CA LEU A 30 7.91 -3.87 5.99
C LEU A 30 8.48 -2.73 6.84
N ASN A 31 9.49 -3.01 7.66
CA ASN A 31 10.18 -2.02 8.48
C ASN A 31 10.89 -0.96 7.62
N ALA A 32 11.57 -1.38 6.54
CA ALA A 32 12.22 -0.47 5.60
C ALA A 32 11.21 0.46 4.92
N THR A 33 10.07 -0.06 4.46
CA THR A 33 8.98 0.77 3.89
C THR A 33 8.39 1.72 4.94
N ALA A 34 8.17 1.24 6.18
CA ALA A 34 7.65 2.07 7.26
C ALA A 34 8.60 3.23 7.59
N ALA A 35 9.91 2.98 7.61
CA ALA A 35 10.93 3.99 7.86
C ALA A 35 11.22 4.90 6.65
N ALA A 36 10.97 4.45 5.42
CA ALA A 36 11.21 5.25 4.23
C ALA A 36 10.37 6.54 4.24
N PRO A 37 10.98 7.72 4.08
CA PRO A 37 10.24 8.97 4.11
C PRO A 37 9.37 9.12 2.86
N VAL A 38 8.28 9.88 2.97
CA VAL A 38 7.55 10.37 1.79
C VAL A 38 8.44 11.38 1.09
N ARG A 39 8.85 11.09 -0.14
CA ARG A 39 9.68 12.01 -0.92
C ARG A 39 8.78 13.05 -1.55
N ARG A 40 9.07 14.31 -1.24
CA ARG A 40 8.38 15.49 -1.75
C ARG A 40 9.25 16.16 -2.79
N GLU A 41 8.66 16.50 -3.91
CA GLU A 41 9.34 17.17 -5.01
C GLU A 41 8.51 18.40 -5.39
N VAL A 42 9.10 19.59 -5.28
CA VAL A 42 8.43 20.85 -5.64
C VAL A 42 8.64 21.08 -7.13
N VAL A 43 7.54 21.16 -7.86
CA VAL A 43 7.47 21.35 -9.32
C VAL A 43 6.74 22.68 -9.58
N PRO A 44 6.95 23.37 -10.72
CA PRO A 44 6.28 24.65 -10.98
C PRO A 44 4.76 24.63 -10.82
N ASP A 45 4.12 23.50 -11.14
CA ASP A 45 2.66 23.32 -11.08
C ASP A 45 2.15 22.83 -9.71
N GLY A 46 3.04 22.64 -8.73
CA GLY A 46 2.72 22.22 -7.37
C GLY A 46 3.66 21.15 -6.82
N GLU A 47 3.24 20.47 -5.75
CA GLU A 47 4.02 19.42 -5.10
C GLU A 47 3.70 18.03 -5.68
N VAL A 48 4.74 17.22 -5.90
CA VAL A 48 4.65 15.80 -6.22
C VAL A 48 5.06 14.98 -5.00
N LEU A 49 4.16 14.12 -4.52
CA LEU A 49 4.40 13.25 -3.37
C LEU A 49 4.59 11.80 -3.80
N HIS A 50 5.77 11.25 -3.54
CA HIS A 50 6.09 9.84 -3.75
C HIS A 50 5.89 9.07 -2.44
N LEU A 51 4.91 8.17 -2.44
CA LEU A 51 4.58 7.35 -1.28
C LEU A 51 5.26 5.97 -1.38
N PRO A 52 6.13 5.60 -0.43
CA PRO A 52 6.77 4.29 -0.44
C PRO A 52 5.74 3.20 -0.12
N LEU A 53 5.69 2.17 -0.97
CA LEU A 53 4.78 1.04 -0.82
C LEU A 53 5.56 -0.24 -0.53
N ALA A 54 5.06 -1.04 0.41
CA ALA A 54 5.60 -2.37 0.67
C ALA A 54 5.10 -3.37 -0.37
N ALA A 55 3.89 -3.17 -0.86
CA ALA A 55 3.24 -3.99 -1.88
C ALA A 55 2.18 -3.17 -2.61
N GLY A 56 1.86 -3.55 -3.84
CA GLY A 56 0.75 -3.01 -4.62
C GLY A 56 -0.10 -4.15 -5.17
N PHE A 57 -1.41 -3.94 -5.25
CA PHE A 57 -2.39 -4.93 -5.71
C PHE A 57 -3.35 -4.28 -6.69
N ALA A 58 -3.67 -4.99 -7.77
CA ALA A 58 -4.77 -4.66 -8.67
C ALA A 58 -5.90 -5.65 -8.40
N GLY A 59 -7.03 -5.14 -7.95
CA GLY A 59 -8.15 -5.94 -7.49
C GLY A 59 -9.47 -5.58 -8.14
N ILE A 60 -10.52 -6.21 -7.65
CA ILE A 60 -11.89 -5.97 -8.11
C ILE A 60 -12.53 -4.91 -7.21
N LYS A 61 -13.13 -3.90 -7.83
CA LYS A 61 -13.90 -2.85 -7.16
C LYS A 61 -14.98 -3.47 -6.28
N GLY A 62 -15.03 -3.07 -5.02
CA GLY A 62 -15.98 -3.62 -4.04
C GLY A 62 -15.65 -5.01 -3.48
N LEU A 63 -14.70 -5.77 -4.06
CA LEU A 63 -14.28 -7.08 -3.55
C LEU A 63 -12.82 -7.03 -3.07
N PRO A 64 -12.59 -6.63 -1.81
CA PRO A 64 -11.26 -6.28 -1.30
C PRO A 64 -10.33 -7.47 -1.05
N TRP A 65 -10.84 -8.71 -1.06
CA TRP A 65 -10.04 -9.93 -0.88
C TRP A 65 -9.63 -10.56 -2.21
N ILE A 66 -10.08 -10.01 -3.35
CA ILE A 66 -9.74 -10.53 -4.69
C ILE A 66 -8.81 -9.56 -5.40
N SER A 67 -7.57 -9.99 -5.59
CA SER A 67 -6.58 -9.33 -6.44
C SER A 67 -6.20 -10.23 -7.62
N TRP A 68 -6.21 -9.71 -8.84
CA TRP A 68 -5.72 -10.44 -10.02
C TRP A 68 -4.24 -10.22 -10.29
N ALA A 69 -3.65 -9.16 -9.73
CA ALA A 69 -2.21 -8.92 -9.82
C ALA A 69 -1.70 -8.30 -8.53
N SER A 70 -0.45 -8.61 -8.20
CA SER A 70 0.30 -8.01 -7.10
C SER A 70 1.72 -7.69 -7.56
N SER A 71 2.37 -6.75 -6.86
CA SER A 71 3.75 -6.36 -7.10
C SER A 71 4.41 -5.97 -5.79
N ASP A 72 5.45 -6.71 -5.49
CA ASP A 72 6.29 -6.54 -4.30
C ASP A 72 7.64 -5.91 -4.63
N ILE A 73 7.96 -5.77 -5.93
CA ILE A 73 9.27 -5.35 -6.41
C ILE A 73 9.30 -3.84 -6.64
N ARG A 74 8.33 -3.32 -7.40
CA ARG A 74 8.22 -1.88 -7.72
C ARG A 74 6.76 -1.42 -7.77
N PRO A 75 5.97 -1.60 -6.70
CA PRO A 75 4.69 -0.93 -6.59
C PRO A 75 4.88 0.59 -6.60
N ARG A 76 3.95 1.31 -7.20
CA ARG A 76 4.06 2.77 -7.34
C ARG A 76 2.76 3.45 -6.90
N LEU A 77 2.92 4.51 -6.12
CA LEU A 77 1.89 5.51 -5.83
C LEU A 77 2.57 6.88 -5.74
N VAL A 78 2.19 7.77 -6.65
CA VAL A 78 2.67 9.16 -6.69
C VAL A 78 1.47 10.08 -6.88
N LEU A 79 1.37 11.10 -6.03
CA LEU A 79 0.33 12.11 -6.12
C LEU A 79 0.96 13.34 -6.78
N HIS A 80 0.57 13.63 -8.02
CA HIS A 80 0.98 14.83 -8.75
C HIS A 80 -0.03 15.95 -8.52
N PRO A 81 0.22 17.21 -8.93
CA PRO A 81 -0.75 18.28 -8.73
C PRO A 81 -2.13 18.03 -9.39
N ASP A 82 -2.16 17.37 -10.54
CA ASP A 82 -3.35 17.20 -11.39
C ASP A 82 -3.81 15.73 -11.52
N VAL A 83 -2.88 14.78 -11.36
CA VAL A 83 -3.13 13.35 -11.55
C VAL A 83 -2.62 12.50 -10.40
N VAL A 84 -3.27 11.36 -10.20
CA VAL A 84 -2.73 10.25 -9.43
C VAL A 84 -2.01 9.28 -10.36
N GLU A 85 -0.75 8.99 -10.07
CA GLU A 85 0.01 7.90 -10.69
C GLU A 85 0.05 6.69 -9.76
N TYR A 86 -0.34 5.53 -10.28
CA TYR A 86 -0.28 4.29 -9.53
C TYR A 86 0.14 3.12 -10.43
N GLY A 87 0.71 2.07 -9.87
CA GLY A 87 1.16 0.94 -10.67
C GLY A 87 1.46 -0.31 -9.86
N VAL A 88 1.12 -1.45 -10.46
CA VAL A 88 1.41 -2.79 -9.93
C VAL A 88 2.33 -3.51 -10.92
N VAL A 89 1.79 -3.82 -12.10
CA VAL A 89 2.55 -4.34 -13.26
C VAL A 89 2.92 -3.22 -14.23
N ARG A 90 1.94 -2.35 -14.53
CA ARG A 90 2.10 -1.17 -15.38
C ARG A 90 1.69 0.07 -14.59
N SER A 91 2.37 1.20 -14.84
CA SER A 91 1.97 2.49 -14.31
C SER A 91 0.79 3.06 -15.09
N HIS A 92 -0.14 3.65 -14.37
CA HIS A 92 -1.29 4.38 -14.87
C HIS A 92 -1.27 5.78 -14.27
N ARG A 93 -1.61 6.78 -15.08
CA ARG A 93 -1.84 8.16 -14.63
C ARG A 93 -3.28 8.51 -14.93
N LEU A 94 -4.03 8.95 -13.93
CA LEU A 94 -5.43 9.33 -14.07
C LEU A 94 -5.70 10.64 -13.35
N PRO A 95 -6.57 11.50 -13.89
CA PRO A 95 -7.00 12.69 -13.18
C PRO A 95 -7.74 12.32 -11.89
N TYR A 96 -7.69 13.19 -10.89
CA TYR A 96 -8.39 12.97 -9.62
C TYR A 96 -9.89 12.76 -9.77
N ALA A 97 -10.51 13.39 -10.76
CA ALA A 97 -11.92 13.19 -11.11
C ALA A 97 -12.25 11.76 -11.58
N ALA A 98 -11.26 10.95 -11.99
CA ALA A 98 -11.47 9.54 -12.31
C ALA A 98 -11.56 8.66 -11.06
N VAL A 99 -11.17 9.15 -9.88
CA VAL A 99 -11.27 8.44 -8.61
C VAL A 99 -12.71 8.51 -8.13
N SER A 100 -13.35 7.34 -8.04
CA SER A 100 -14.72 7.19 -7.53
C SER A 100 -14.80 7.02 -6.03
N ARG A 101 -13.73 6.50 -5.40
CA ARG A 101 -13.65 6.31 -3.96
C ARG A 101 -12.21 6.10 -3.51
N VAL A 102 -11.86 6.72 -2.40
CA VAL A 102 -10.64 6.48 -1.62
C VAL A 102 -11.01 5.74 -0.35
N ASP A 103 -10.35 4.64 -0.06
CA ASP A 103 -10.59 3.83 1.14
C ASP A 103 -9.28 3.49 1.84
N VAL A 104 -9.34 3.27 3.14
CA VAL A 104 -8.20 2.81 3.93
C VAL A 104 -8.59 1.58 4.71
N ARG A 105 -7.74 0.56 4.65
CA ARG A 105 -7.92 -0.73 5.30
C ARG A 105 -6.72 -1.04 6.17
N ARG A 106 -6.96 -1.10 7.48
CA ARG A 106 -5.99 -1.58 8.46
C ARG A 106 -6.24 -3.06 8.72
N THR A 107 -5.20 -3.86 8.60
CA THR A 107 -5.16 -5.27 9.02
C THR A 107 -3.89 -5.44 9.83
N ALA A 108 -3.79 -6.47 10.67
CA ALA A 108 -2.64 -6.66 11.56
C ALA A 108 -1.30 -6.49 10.80
N GLY A 109 -0.56 -5.43 11.11
CA GLY A 109 0.74 -5.10 10.51
C GLY A 109 0.71 -4.45 9.12
N THR A 110 -0.44 -4.12 8.55
CA THR A 110 -0.54 -3.47 7.22
C THR A 110 -1.57 -2.35 7.17
N CYS A 111 -1.26 -1.31 6.40
CA CYS A 111 -2.15 -0.19 6.15
C CYS A 111 -2.31 -0.03 4.63
N ASN A 112 -3.37 -0.61 4.09
CA ASN A 112 -3.66 -0.58 2.67
C ASN A 112 -4.50 0.65 2.33
N PHE A 113 -3.98 1.45 1.42
CA PHE A 113 -4.68 2.55 0.80
C PHE A 113 -5.27 2.08 -0.52
N VAL A 114 -6.56 2.34 -0.76
CA VAL A 114 -7.31 1.78 -1.88
C VAL A 114 -7.91 2.90 -2.72
N LEU A 115 -7.71 2.81 -4.03
CA LEU A 115 -8.33 3.65 -5.04
C LEU A 115 -9.28 2.83 -5.89
N GLU A 116 -10.53 3.30 -5.99
CA GLU A 116 -11.49 2.79 -6.95
C GLU A 116 -11.78 3.86 -7.99
N PHE A 117 -11.94 3.45 -9.25
CA PHE A 117 -12.09 4.38 -10.36
C PHE A 117 -13.50 4.35 -10.96
N HIS A 118 -13.92 5.48 -11.55
CA HIS A 118 -15.14 5.56 -12.35
C HIS A 118 -14.97 4.77 -13.66
N GLY A 119 -16.04 4.14 -14.12
CA GLY A 119 -16.05 3.37 -15.38
C GLY A 119 -15.15 2.13 -15.40
N ARG A 120 -14.55 1.73 -14.25
CA ARG A 120 -13.70 0.55 -14.14
C ARG A 120 -14.19 -0.38 -13.04
N LEU A 121 -14.14 -1.68 -13.32
CA LEU A 121 -14.31 -2.73 -12.33
C LEU A 121 -13.02 -3.02 -11.54
N SER A 122 -11.90 -2.39 -11.92
CA SER A 122 -10.62 -2.52 -11.25
C SER A 122 -10.45 -1.54 -10.10
N SER A 123 -9.76 -1.96 -9.04
CA SER A 123 -9.23 -1.12 -7.98
C SER A 123 -7.71 -1.25 -7.89
N PHE A 124 -7.08 -0.26 -7.27
CA PHE A 124 -5.69 -0.32 -6.85
C PHE A 124 -5.63 -0.31 -5.32
N ALA A 125 -4.79 -1.15 -4.73
CA ALA A 125 -4.46 -1.09 -3.31
C ALA A 125 -2.95 -1.04 -3.10
N GLY A 126 -2.45 -0.04 -2.38
CA GLY A 126 -1.05 0.08 -2.00
C GLY A 126 -0.88 -0.07 -0.50
N ASN A 127 0.01 -0.97 -0.07
CA ASN A 127 0.34 -1.12 1.35
C ASN A 127 1.38 -0.07 1.76
N LEU A 128 0.95 0.94 2.51
CA LEU A 128 1.80 2.00 3.04
C LEU A 128 2.50 1.63 4.34
N VAL A 129 2.05 0.55 5.00
CA VAL A 129 2.48 0.06 6.33
C VAL A 129 2.20 1.06 7.47
N ASP A 130 2.70 2.29 7.34
CA ASP A 130 2.55 3.39 8.27
C ASP A 130 1.19 4.12 8.09
N PRO A 131 0.35 4.19 9.14
CA PRO A 131 -0.90 4.93 9.11
C PRO A 131 -0.74 6.43 8.87
N GLY A 132 0.40 7.04 9.25
CA GLY A 132 0.66 8.46 9.02
C GLY A 132 0.74 8.79 7.53
N LYS A 133 1.42 7.94 6.74
CA LYS A 133 1.44 8.04 5.28
C LYS A 133 0.07 7.84 4.65
N ALA A 134 -0.73 6.93 5.18
CA ALA A 134 -2.09 6.72 4.71
C ALA A 134 -2.98 7.94 4.97
N LEU A 135 -2.86 8.53 6.17
CA LEU A 135 -3.55 9.79 6.50
C LEU A 135 -3.14 10.90 5.53
N LEU A 136 -1.85 11.11 5.32
CA LEU A 136 -1.34 12.12 4.38
C LEU A 136 -1.89 11.90 2.97
N ALA A 137 -1.89 10.67 2.47
CA ALA A 137 -2.43 10.35 1.15
C ALA A 137 -3.94 10.64 1.06
N VAL A 138 -4.70 10.33 2.12
CA VAL A 138 -6.14 10.64 2.20
C VAL A 138 -6.37 12.14 2.25
N GLN A 139 -5.61 12.90 3.04
CA GLN A 139 -5.70 14.36 3.13
C GLN A 139 -5.51 15.01 1.75
N VAL A 140 -4.41 14.67 1.07
CA VAL A 140 -4.13 15.18 -0.27
C VAL A 140 -5.24 14.82 -1.25
N LEU A 141 -5.77 13.60 -1.23
CA LEU A 141 -6.86 13.24 -2.14
C LEU A 141 -8.19 13.94 -1.80
N ALA A 142 -8.46 14.18 -0.52
CA ALA A 142 -9.63 14.94 -0.08
C ALA A 142 -9.56 16.39 -0.57
N GLU A 143 -8.40 17.03 -0.42
CA GLU A 143 -8.13 18.39 -0.93
C GLU A 143 -8.28 18.48 -2.46
N ARG A 144 -7.98 17.39 -3.18
CA ARG A 144 -8.17 17.28 -4.64
C ARG A 144 -9.59 16.87 -5.05
N GLY A 145 -10.52 16.81 -4.10
CA GLY A 145 -11.94 16.55 -4.33
C GLY A 145 -12.30 15.08 -4.56
N CYS A 146 -11.43 14.13 -4.23
CA CYS A 146 -11.75 12.71 -4.38
C CYS A 146 -12.76 12.25 -3.31
N PRO A 147 -13.81 11.49 -3.68
CA PRO A 147 -14.77 10.96 -2.71
C PRO A 147 -14.13 9.98 -1.73
N LEU A 148 -14.41 10.13 -0.44
CA LEU A 148 -13.85 9.27 0.62
C LEU A 148 -14.85 8.20 1.06
N SER A 149 -14.33 7.02 1.42
CA SER A 149 -15.10 6.02 2.15
C SER A 149 -15.35 6.46 3.60
N PRO A 150 -16.35 5.89 4.29
CA PRO A 150 -16.55 6.17 5.71
C PRO A 150 -15.32 5.88 6.59
N ARG A 151 -14.46 4.93 6.20
CA ARG A 151 -13.21 4.64 6.93
C ARG A 151 -12.14 5.70 6.69
N ALA A 152 -11.97 6.13 5.43
CA ALA A 152 -11.03 7.18 5.10
C ALA A 152 -11.46 8.51 5.76
N GLN A 153 -12.76 8.80 5.79
CA GLN A 153 -13.30 9.95 6.50
C GLN A 153 -13.03 9.87 8.01
N ARG A 154 -13.28 8.71 8.65
CA ARG A 154 -12.96 8.53 10.07
C ARG A 154 -11.48 8.76 10.35
N LEU A 155 -10.59 8.27 9.48
CA LEU A 155 -9.16 8.48 9.63
C LEU A 155 -8.77 9.97 9.63
N LEU A 156 -9.39 10.78 8.77
CA LEU A 156 -9.19 12.24 8.77
C LEU A 156 -9.71 12.87 10.06
N ASN A 157 -10.95 12.56 10.44
CA ASN A 157 -11.58 13.16 11.62
C ASN A 157 -10.86 12.80 12.92
N GLU A 158 -10.33 11.58 13.04
CA GLU A 158 -9.52 11.14 14.19
C GLU A 158 -8.22 11.95 14.32
N ALA A 159 -7.60 12.33 13.19
CA ALA A 159 -6.41 13.17 13.20
C ALA A 159 -6.72 14.61 13.60
N GLU A 160 -7.86 15.14 13.17
CA GLU A 160 -8.31 16.50 13.51
C GLU A 160 -8.77 16.60 14.99
N GLY A 161 -9.40 15.55 15.52
CA GLY A 161 -9.89 15.51 16.90
C GLY A 161 -8.85 15.15 17.96
N GLY A 162 -7.65 14.69 17.57
CA GLY A 162 -6.55 14.31 18.47
C GLY A 162 -5.71 15.47 19.01
N CYS A 163 -6.08 16.72 18.70
CA CYS A 163 -5.47 17.93 19.23
C CYS A 163 -6.53 18.70 20.05
N GLN A 164 -6.90 18.15 21.21
CA GLN A 164 -7.59 18.86 22.29
C GLN A 164 -6.93 18.50 23.62
#